data_AF-A0A1F8NNP9-F1
#
_entry.id   AF-A0A1F8NNP9-F1
#
_cell.length_a   1.000
_cell.length_b   1.000
_cell.length_c   1.000
_cell.angle_alpha   90.00
_cell.angle_beta   90.00
_cell.angle_gamma   90.00
#
_symmetry.space_group_name_H-M   'P 1'
#
loop_
_entity.id
_entity.type
_entity.pdbx_description
1 polymer ?
#
loop_
_entity_poly.entity_id
_entity_poly.type
_entity_poly.pdbx_seq_one_letter_code
_entity_poly.pdbx_strand_id
1 'polypeptide(L)'
;MNKPRTWQSFVFSDAGILILLGVARLLTLFVTNGESGWHRDELDTLDNARYLNWGYVAYPPVTPFLARLALSLFGPSLIGVRLFSTLAHAIALVLGGLMVRELGGRRSAQVTAAVAVAIAPYALMSGELFLYSSFDYLWWVSIAYMQGFG
;
A
#
# COMPACT_ATOMS: atom_id res chain seq x y z
N MET A 1 -9.00 -31.31 -23.15
CA MET A 1 -8.09 -30.33 -23.76
C MET A 1 -8.37 -28.98 -23.11
N ASN A 2 -7.57 -28.56 -22.12
CA ASN A 2 -7.78 -27.29 -21.42
C ASN A 2 -7.36 -26.13 -22.32
N LYS A 3 -8.30 -25.25 -22.69
CA LYS A 3 -7.95 -23.97 -23.32
C LYS A 3 -7.04 -23.18 -22.36
N PRO A 4 -5.92 -22.60 -22.82
CA PRO A 4 -5.08 -21.77 -21.96
C PRO A 4 -5.90 -20.59 -21.43
N ARG A 5 -5.82 -20.34 -20.12
CA ARG A 5 -6.42 -19.15 -19.50
C ARG A 5 -5.81 -17.92 -20.16
N THR A 6 -6.61 -17.18 -20.91
CA THR A 6 -6.21 -15.92 -21.55
C THR A 6 -6.05 -14.83 -20.48
N TRP A 7 -5.12 -13.89 -20.67
CA TRP A 7 -4.89 -12.79 -19.72
C TRP A 7 -6.18 -12.00 -19.41
N GLN A 8 -7.07 -11.86 -20.38
CA GLN A 8 -8.41 -11.28 -20.22
C GLN A 8 -9.22 -11.97 -19.11
N SER A 9 -9.21 -13.31 -19.06
CA SER A 9 -9.95 -14.06 -18.04
C SER A 9 -9.44 -13.81 -16.62
N PHE A 10 -8.16 -13.48 -16.46
CA PHE A 10 -7.58 -13.08 -15.19
C PHE A 10 -7.93 -11.64 -14.83
N VAL A 11 -7.79 -10.70 -15.77
CA VAL A 11 -8.12 -9.28 -15.56
C VAL A 11 -9.59 -9.09 -15.20
N PHE A 12 -10.48 -9.82 -15.88
CA PHE A 12 -11.91 -9.81 -15.59
C PHE A 12 -12.32 -10.75 -14.45
N SER A 13 -11.36 -11.32 -13.69
CA SER A 13 -11.66 -12.02 -12.44
C SER A 13 -11.88 -11.02 -11.30
N ASP A 14 -12.50 -11.48 -10.22
CA ASP A 14 -12.72 -10.63 -9.04
C ASP A 14 -11.40 -10.12 -8.45
N ALA A 15 -10.39 -11.00 -8.35
CA ALA A 15 -9.05 -10.63 -7.92
C ALA A 15 -8.37 -9.67 -8.91
N GLY A 16 -8.56 -9.87 -10.21
CA GLY A 16 -8.02 -9.00 -11.26
C GLY A 16 -8.53 -7.57 -11.14
N ILE A 17 -9.82 -7.38 -10.88
CA ILE A 17 -10.41 -6.06 -10.66
C ILE A 17 -9.85 -5.39 -9.41
N LEU A 18 -9.71 -6.13 -8.30
CA LEU A 18 -9.10 -5.59 -7.08
C LEU A 18 -7.65 -5.16 -7.31
N ILE A 19 -6.86 -5.96 -8.04
CA ILE A 19 -5.49 -5.61 -8.42
C ILE A 19 -5.47 -4.35 -9.29
N LEU A 20 -6.38 -4.23 -10.27
CA LEU A 20 -6.49 -3.01 -11.08
C LEU A 20 -6.80 -1.78 -10.23
N LEU A 21 -7.66 -1.89 -9.23
CA LEU A 21 -7.92 -0.80 -8.27
C LEU A 21 -6.68 -0.47 -7.42
N GLY A 22 -5.92 -1.48 -7.01
CA GLY A 22 -4.64 -1.29 -6.33
C GLY A 22 -3.60 -0.57 -7.21
N VAL A 23 -3.52 -0.94 -8.49
CA VAL A 23 -2.67 -0.24 -9.48
C VAL A 23 -3.16 1.20 -9.67
N ALA A 24 -4.48 1.43 -9.78
CA ALA A 24 -5.02 2.77 -9.86
C ALA A 24 -4.66 3.61 -8.63
N ARG A 25 -4.67 3.02 -7.42
CA ARG A 25 -4.20 3.67 -6.19
C ARG A 25 -2.70 3.99 -6.24
N LEU A 26 -1.86 3.13 -6.81
CA LEU A 26 -0.44 3.44 -7.01
C LEU A 26 -0.22 4.62 -7.96
N LEU A 27 -1.06 4.74 -8.99
CA LEU A 27 -0.94 5.83 -9.97
C LEU A 27 -1.28 7.20 -9.38
N THR A 28 -2.06 7.27 -8.29
CA THR A 28 -2.34 8.56 -7.65
C THR A 28 -1.08 9.23 -7.13
N LEU A 29 -0.06 8.45 -6.76
CA LEU A 29 1.25 8.94 -6.32
C LEU A 29 1.83 9.98 -7.29
N PHE A 30 1.76 9.73 -8.61
CA PHE A 30 2.33 10.64 -9.61
C PHE A 30 1.55 11.94 -9.75
N VAL A 31 0.26 11.95 -9.38
CA VAL A 31 -0.61 13.12 -9.45
C VAL A 31 -0.46 13.99 -8.20
N THR A 32 -0.43 13.37 -7.02
CA THR A 32 -0.41 14.05 -5.71
C THR A 32 0.98 14.54 -5.32
N ASN A 33 2.04 13.89 -5.80
CA ASN A 33 3.41 14.17 -5.36
C ASN A 33 4.15 15.19 -6.22
N GLY A 34 3.62 15.57 -7.39
CA GLY A 34 4.25 16.55 -8.26
C GLY A 34 4.40 17.94 -7.63
N GLU A 35 3.50 18.29 -6.71
CA GLU A 35 3.46 19.59 -6.02
C GLU A 35 3.81 19.49 -4.52
N SER A 36 4.00 18.27 -4.01
CA SER A 36 4.23 18.02 -2.59
C SER A 36 5.70 18.14 -2.20
N GLY A 37 5.97 18.77 -1.07
CA GLY A 37 7.29 18.75 -0.43
C GLY A 37 7.49 17.51 0.46
N TRP A 38 8.72 17.35 0.96
CA TRP A 38 9.03 16.39 2.01
C TRP A 38 8.37 16.78 3.34
N HIS A 39 7.74 15.82 4.00
CA HIS A 39 7.29 15.97 5.37
C HIS A 39 8.48 15.84 6.33
N ARG A 40 8.44 16.54 7.48
CA ARG A 40 9.52 16.52 8.48
C ARG A 40 9.87 15.09 8.90
N ASP A 41 8.86 14.32 9.27
CA ASP A 41 9.05 12.94 9.74
C ASP A 41 9.61 12.00 8.66
N GLU A 42 9.40 12.31 7.37
CA GLU A 42 10.02 11.57 6.27
C GLU A 42 11.52 11.87 6.19
N LEU A 43 11.90 13.14 6.37
CA LEU A 43 13.31 13.54 6.40
C LEU A 43 14.04 12.91 7.59
N ASP A 44 13.42 12.90 8.77
CA ASP A 44 13.97 12.23 9.96
C ASP A 44 14.15 10.73 9.71
N THR A 45 13.20 10.10 9.00
CA THR A 45 13.29 8.69 8.60
C THR A 45 14.39 8.43 7.58
N LEU A 46 14.57 9.32 6.60
CA LEU A 46 15.62 9.20 5.59
C LEU A 46 17.02 9.42 6.16
N ASP A 47 17.16 10.30 7.16
CA ASP A 47 18.44 10.47 7.84
C ASP A 47 18.80 9.21 8.65
N ASN A 48 17.83 8.68 9.41
CA ASN A 48 18.00 7.42 10.12
C ASN A 48 18.29 6.25 9.18
N ALA A 49 17.72 6.23 7.97
CA ALA A 49 18.00 5.21 6.96
C ALA A 49 19.47 5.19 6.49
N ARG A 50 20.22 6.29 6.65
CA ARG A 50 21.66 6.34 6.33
C ARG A 50 22.49 5.61 7.38
N TYR A 51 22.01 5.56 8.62
CA TYR A 51 22.69 4.95 9.76
C TYR A 51 21.74 3.97 10.47
N LEU A 52 21.48 2.84 9.81
CA LEU A 52 20.59 1.81 10.35
C LEU A 52 21.08 1.31 11.71
N ASN A 53 20.33 1.68 12.75
CA ASN A 53 20.54 1.29 14.12
C ASN A 53 19.34 0.49 14.62
N TRP A 54 19.57 -0.37 15.60
CA TRP A 54 18.50 -1.05 16.32
C TRP A 54 18.14 -0.21 17.54
N GLY A 55 16.84 0.07 17.75
CA GLY A 55 16.37 0.82 18.91
C GLY A 55 16.06 2.29 18.68
N TYR A 56 15.56 2.67 17.50
CA TYR A 56 14.92 3.98 17.35
C TYR A 56 13.72 4.09 18.30
N VAL A 57 13.61 5.22 19.00
CA VAL A 57 12.52 5.48 19.96
C VAL A 57 11.19 5.75 19.22
N ALA A 58 11.27 6.33 18.02
CA ALA A 58 10.09 6.85 17.33
C ALA A 58 9.32 5.81 16.50
N TYR A 59 9.97 4.75 16.00
CA TYR A 59 9.34 3.78 15.09
C TYR A 59 10.13 2.48 14.96
N PRO A 60 9.48 1.39 14.49
CA PRO A 60 10.14 0.10 14.28
C PRO A 60 11.24 0.17 13.21
N PRO A 61 12.29 -0.68 13.31
CA PRO A 61 13.45 -0.67 12.40
C PRO A 61 13.09 -1.01 10.94
N VAL A 62 11.92 -1.60 10.69
CA VAL A 62 11.43 -1.88 9.34
C VAL A 62 11.23 -0.61 8.50
N THR A 63 10.79 0.49 9.11
CA THR A 63 10.53 1.75 8.42
C THR A 63 11.81 2.39 7.84
N PRO A 64 12.88 2.64 8.63
CA PRO A 64 14.13 3.14 8.08
C PRO A 64 14.84 2.13 7.18
N PHE A 65 14.64 0.82 7.37
CA PHE A 65 15.13 -0.20 6.43
C PHE A 65 14.49 -0.06 5.04
N LEU A 66 13.17 0.11 4.98
CA LEU A 66 12.47 0.36 3.71
C LEU A 66 12.88 1.69 3.09
N ALA A 67 13.13 2.74 3.89
CA ALA A 67 13.67 4.00 3.40
C ALA A 67 15.08 3.82 2.82
N ARG A 68 15.95 3.00 3.44
CA ARG A 68 17.28 2.68 2.93
C ARG A 68 17.19 1.96 1.59
N LEU A 69 16.26 1.01 1.46
CA LEU A 69 15.98 0.33 0.20
C LEU A 69 15.53 1.33 -0.87
N ALA A 70 14.58 2.22 -0.55
CA ALA A 70 14.12 3.26 -1.47
C ALA A 70 15.25 4.19 -1.93
N LEU A 71 16.09 4.64 -1.00
CA LEU A 71 17.27 5.46 -1.31
C LEU A 71 18.26 4.71 -2.21
N SER A 72 18.45 3.41 -2.00
CA SER A 72 19.36 2.61 -2.83
C SER A 72 18.85 2.38 -4.26
N LEU A 73 17.53 2.30 -4.44
CA LEU A 73 16.90 2.03 -5.74
C LEU A 73 16.64 3.31 -6.54
N PHE A 74 16.25 4.39 -5.87
CA PHE A 74 15.73 5.61 -6.51
C PHE A 74 16.50 6.88 -6.15
N GLY A 75 17.49 6.79 -5.25
CA GLY A 75 18.13 7.98 -4.67
C GLY A 75 17.15 8.79 -3.78
N PRO A 76 17.44 10.08 -3.51
CA PRO A 76 16.58 10.96 -2.73
C PRO A 76 15.36 11.45 -3.55
N SER A 77 14.62 10.52 -4.15
CA SER A 77 13.41 10.77 -4.93
C SER A 77 12.18 10.69 -4.04
N LEU A 78 11.37 11.75 -4.02
CA LEU A 78 10.12 11.80 -3.25
C LEU A 78 9.17 10.67 -3.65
N ILE A 79 8.95 10.51 -4.96
CA ILE A 79 8.11 9.45 -5.53
C ILE A 79 8.70 8.07 -5.21
N GLY A 80 10.03 7.92 -5.35
CA GLY A 80 10.70 6.64 -5.09
C GLY A 80 10.56 6.17 -3.63
N VAL A 81 10.59 7.10 -2.68
CA VAL A 81 10.38 6.82 -1.25
C VAL A 81 8.91 6.50 -0.97
N ARG A 82 7.99 7.37 -1.38
CA ARG A 82 6.55 7.22 -1.11
C ARG A 82 5.90 6.05 -1.86
N LEU A 83 6.53 5.54 -2.92
CA LEU A 83 6.09 4.32 -3.61
C LEU A 83 5.84 3.15 -2.63
N PHE A 84 6.69 2.98 -1.62
CA PHE A 84 6.55 1.88 -0.65
C PHE A 84 5.34 2.05 0.27
N SER A 85 5.06 3.27 0.74
CA SER A 85 3.89 3.54 1.59
C SER A 85 2.59 3.46 0.78
N THR A 86 2.58 3.98 -0.45
CA THR A 86 1.43 3.86 -1.35
C THR A 86 1.19 2.39 -1.74
N LEU A 87 2.25 1.61 -1.95
CA LEU A 87 2.14 0.17 -2.20
C LEU A 87 1.53 -0.57 -1.02
N ALA A 88 1.93 -0.24 0.21
CA ALA A 88 1.33 -0.84 1.41
C ALA A 88 -0.19 -0.59 1.46
N HIS A 89 -0.65 0.61 1.09
CA HIS A 89 -2.07 0.94 1.04
C HIS A 89 -2.80 0.28 -0.14
N ALA A 90 -2.14 0.14 -1.29
CA ALA A 90 -2.69 -0.59 -2.42
C ALA A 90 -2.94 -2.07 -2.07
N ILE A 91 -2.02 -2.70 -1.32
CA ILE A 91 -2.20 -4.07 -0.82
C ILE A 91 -3.35 -4.13 0.19
N ALA A 92 -3.41 -3.20 1.15
CA ALA A 92 -4.49 -3.14 2.13
C ALA A 92 -5.87 -2.99 1.48
N LEU A 93 -5.97 -2.19 0.41
CA LEU A 93 -7.17 -2.06 -0.42
C LEU A 93 -7.59 -3.38 -1.04
N VAL A 94 -6.64 -4.11 -1.65
CA VAL A 94 -6.91 -5.42 -2.25
C VAL A 94 -7.40 -6.41 -1.19
N LEU A 95 -6.74 -6.44 -0.02
CA LEU A 95 -7.15 -7.29 1.09
C LEU A 95 -8.56 -6.96 1.59
N GLY A 96 -8.92 -5.67 1.69
CA GLY A 96 -10.28 -5.26 2.07
C GLY A 96 -11.35 -5.77 1.10
N GLY A 97 -11.08 -5.73 -0.21
CA GLY A 97 -11.96 -6.34 -1.22
C GLY A 97 -12.04 -7.86 -1.11
N LEU A 98 -10.91 -8.52 -0.83
CA LEU A 98 -10.85 -9.97 -0.64
C LEU A 98 -11.60 -10.43 0.61
N MET A 99 -11.53 -9.69 1.73
CA MET A 99 -12.33 -9.99 2.93
C MET A 99 -13.82 -10.05 2.59
N VAL A 100 -14.33 -9.10 1.80
CA VAL A 100 -15.74 -9.10 1.38
C VAL A 100 -16.07 -10.30 0.50
N ARG A 101 -15.13 -10.76 -0.34
CA ARG A 101 -15.29 -12.00 -1.11
C ARG A 101 -15.46 -13.20 -0.18
N GLU A 102 -14.59 -13.34 0.81
CA GLU A 102 -14.62 -14.45 1.77
C GLU A 102 -15.88 -14.43 2.64
N LEU A 103 -16.45 -13.23 2.89
CA LEU A 103 -17.76 -13.06 3.53
C LEU A 103 -18.96 -13.40 2.62
N GLY A 104 -18.74 -13.94 1.42
CA GLY A 104 -19.79 -14.29 0.45
C GLY A 104 -20.29 -13.10 -0.38
N GLY A 105 -19.60 -11.96 -0.34
CA GLY A 105 -19.92 -10.77 -1.11
C GLY A 105 -19.67 -10.95 -2.61
N ARG A 106 -20.64 -10.53 -3.42
CA ARG A 106 -20.53 -10.50 -4.89
C ARG A 106 -19.52 -9.44 -5.33
N ARG A 107 -19.08 -9.50 -6.59
CA ARG A 107 -18.13 -8.56 -7.19
C ARG A 107 -18.41 -7.08 -6.89
N SER A 108 -19.67 -6.64 -6.97
CA SER A 108 -20.03 -5.24 -6.67
C SER A 108 -19.70 -4.86 -5.24
N ALA A 109 -20.00 -5.71 -4.25
CA ALA A 109 -19.68 -5.47 -2.86
C ALA A 109 -18.16 -5.40 -2.61
N GLN A 110 -17.39 -6.27 -3.26
CA GLN A 110 -15.92 -6.26 -3.17
C GLN A 110 -15.34 -4.94 -3.71
N VAL A 111 -15.85 -4.49 -4.88
CA VAL A 111 -15.44 -3.22 -5.48
C VAL A 111 -15.84 -2.04 -4.59
N THR A 112 -17.07 -2.03 -4.06
CA THR A 112 -17.52 -0.97 -3.14
C THR A 112 -16.64 -0.89 -1.90
N ALA A 113 -16.27 -2.04 -1.32
CA ALA A 113 -15.39 -2.08 -0.17
C ALA A 113 -13.96 -1.60 -0.50
N ALA A 114 -13.40 -2.05 -1.63
CA ALA A 114 -12.09 -1.59 -2.08
C ALA A 114 -12.07 -0.07 -2.34
N VAL A 115 -13.11 0.47 -2.97
CA VAL A 115 -13.26 1.92 -3.19
C VAL A 115 -13.42 2.66 -1.85
N ALA A 116 -14.21 2.13 -0.92
CA ALA A 116 -14.38 2.72 0.42
C ALA A 116 -13.05 2.78 1.18
N VAL A 117 -12.23 1.73 1.10
CA VAL A 117 -10.87 1.72 1.66
C VAL A 117 -9.99 2.76 0.96
N ALA A 118 -10.07 2.87 -0.37
CA ALA A 118 -9.26 3.81 -1.16
C ALA A 118 -9.51 5.27 -0.79
N ILE A 119 -10.77 5.64 -0.55
CA ILE A 119 -11.19 7.02 -0.26
C ILE A 119 -11.28 7.34 1.23
N ALA A 120 -11.01 6.36 2.10
CA ALA A 120 -11.02 6.58 3.54
C ALA A 120 -10.00 7.68 3.88
N PRO A 121 -10.38 8.72 4.66
CA PRO A 121 -9.51 9.86 4.94
C PRO A 121 -8.13 9.45 5.46
N TYR A 122 -8.10 8.45 6.35
CA TYR A 122 -6.86 7.91 6.87
C TYR A 122 -5.99 7.31 5.75
N ALA A 123 -6.54 6.42 4.92
CA ALA A 123 -5.81 5.77 3.82
C ALA A 123 -5.30 6.75 2.76
N LEU A 124 -6.02 7.87 2.54
CA LEU A 124 -5.57 8.97 1.69
C LEU A 124 -4.38 9.70 2.32
N MET A 125 -4.47 10.07 3.60
CA MET A 125 -3.42 10.84 4.28
C MET A 125 -2.16 10.00 4.52
N SER A 126 -2.29 8.80 5.10
CA SER A 126 -1.14 7.95 5.44
C SER A 126 -0.51 7.28 4.21
N GLY A 127 -1.27 7.07 3.13
CA GLY A 127 -0.74 6.44 1.90
C GLY A 127 0.11 7.37 1.04
N GLU A 128 0.03 8.68 1.27
CA GLU A 128 0.77 9.70 0.51
C GLU A 128 2.03 10.18 1.23
N LEU A 129 2.30 9.67 2.44
CA LEU A 129 3.50 9.96 3.22
C LEU A 129 4.25 8.67 3.53
N PHE A 130 5.58 8.75 3.62
CA PHE A 130 6.41 7.65 4.09
C PHE A 130 6.55 7.71 5.61
N LEU A 131 5.55 7.18 6.32
CA LEU A 131 5.54 7.12 7.79
C LEU A 131 5.44 5.67 8.26
N TYR A 132 5.82 5.40 9.51
CA TYR A 132 5.63 4.07 10.10
C TYR A 132 4.15 3.67 10.14
N SER A 133 3.27 4.64 10.45
CA SER A 133 1.82 4.47 10.50
C SER A 133 1.21 4.05 9.14
N SER A 134 1.90 4.36 8.04
CA SER A 134 1.53 3.92 6.71
C SER A 134 1.67 2.42 6.52
N PHE A 135 2.65 1.81 7.18
CA PHE A 135 2.88 0.36 7.16
C PHE A 135 2.06 -0.35 8.23
N ASP A 136 1.85 0.27 9.39
CA ASP A 136 0.98 -0.27 10.44
C ASP A 136 -0.43 -0.56 9.91
N TYR A 137 -0.94 0.31 9.04
CA TYR A 137 -2.23 0.12 8.38
C TYR A 137 -2.31 -1.22 7.61
N LEU A 138 -1.29 -1.51 6.79
CA LEU A 138 -1.21 -2.78 6.08
C LEU A 138 -1.16 -3.95 7.05
N TRP A 139 -0.37 -3.86 8.13
CA TRP A 139 -0.26 -4.94 9.11
C TRP A 139 -1.58 -5.22 9.82
N TRP A 140 -2.31 -4.18 10.24
CA TRP A 140 -3.64 -4.34 10.83
C TRP A 140 -4.63 -5.00 9.89
N VAL A 141 -4.69 -4.55 8.63
CA VAL A 141 -5.56 -5.15 7.61
C VAL A 141 -5.15 -6.60 7.33
N SER A 142 -3.85 -6.89 7.26
CA SER A 142 -3.33 -8.25 7.04
C SER A 142 -3.71 -9.18 8.19
N ILE A 143 -3.55 -8.72 9.44
CA ILE A 143 -3.93 -9.49 10.63
C ILE A 143 -5.44 -9.77 10.63
N ALA A 144 -6.26 -8.76 10.36
CA ALA A 144 -7.71 -8.93 10.26
C ALA A 144 -8.09 -9.95 9.17
N TYR A 145 -7.37 -9.95 8.05
CA TYR A 145 -7.60 -10.88 6.96
C TYR A 145 -7.28 -12.32 7.39
N MET A 146 -6.12 -12.51 8.02
CA MET A 146 -5.68 -13.83 8.48
C MET A 146 -6.55 -14.38 9.63
N GLN A 147 -7.05 -13.53 10.53
CA GLN A 147 -7.92 -13.97 11.63
C GLN A 147 -9.33 -14.34 11.16
N GLY A 148 -9.88 -13.61 10.19
CA GLY A 148 -11.24 -13.85 9.70
C GLY A 148 -11.34 -14.93 8.62
N PHE A 149 -10.26 -15.15 7.86
CA PHE A 149 -10.33 -15.85 6.57
C PHE A 149 -9.08 -16.66 6.21
N GLY A 150 -8.16 -16.85 7.17
CA GLY A 150 -6.91 -17.61 7.00
C GLY A 150 -7.04 -19.11 7.19
#